data_AF-A0A8H6YLL5-F1
#
_entry.id   AF-A0A8H6YLL5-F1
#
_cell.length_a   1.000
_cell.length_b   1.000
_cell.length_c   1.000
_cell.angle_alpha   90.00
_cell.angle_beta   90.00
_cell.angle_gamma   90.00
#
_symmetry.space_group_name_H-M   'P 1'
#
loop_
_entity.id
_entity.type
_entity.pdbx_description
1 polymer ?
#
loop_
_entity_poly.entity_id
_entity_poly.type
_entity_poly.pdbx_seq_one_letter_code
_entity_poly.pdbx_strand_id
1 'polypeptide(L)'
;MSSTASTRIPSTLYPLSPSTLDEEPVQEKALGGEKSFRLERRSERHHSGPLNIYRSISWILGFRDKYSLLNGFVWGGALVGFCLARSVTMNPTPAKISAQLVPGEWFWFQEPMYKYNLFIHIYLTTLGGLGAPLQFFPAMRRRAVVLHRLNGYGVLFCLIVGNICGSIIARRTIGGELNVQSGYYLLGIMVVVSGILGFYYVKKDTRQHRKWMLRMVSYFAAVITARVCMLAACEIITDIGTYFSIWRCDEIINLLPDPNAVQSSFPQCVGVNTASVWAAVHASTRDGPLHKASAVRATMGMALWIATFLHIVGVEYYIHKTEAANQVRLGFALEPLDFVEDSMTSY
;
A
#
# COMPACT_ATOMS: atom_id res chain seq x y z
N MET A 1 42.12 41.54 -23.03
CA MET A 1 41.89 41.60 -24.49
C MET A 1 41.02 40.41 -24.87
N SER A 2 39.86 40.67 -25.49
CA SER A 2 38.98 39.83 -26.34
C SER A 2 38.86 38.32 -26.10
N SER A 3 37.73 37.64 -26.27
CA SER A 3 36.37 37.94 -26.72
C SER A 3 35.58 36.63 -26.53
N THR A 4 34.29 36.72 -26.23
CA THR A 4 33.31 35.64 -26.15
C THR A 4 33.07 34.93 -27.50
N ALA A 5 32.82 33.62 -27.48
CA ALA A 5 32.04 32.96 -28.55
C ALA A 5 31.27 31.74 -28.02
N SER A 6 29.95 31.90 -28.03
CA SER A 6 28.90 30.91 -27.75
C SER A 6 28.68 30.05 -29.01
N THR A 7 28.59 28.72 -28.86
CA THR A 7 28.21 27.82 -29.96
C THR A 7 26.78 27.33 -29.71
N ARG A 8 25.84 27.85 -30.51
CA ARG A 8 24.43 27.43 -30.59
C ARG A 8 24.29 26.42 -31.73
N ILE A 9 23.64 25.28 -31.47
CA ILE A 9 23.29 24.26 -32.46
C ILE A 9 21.99 24.69 -33.18
N PRO A 10 21.92 24.65 -34.52
CA PRO A 10 20.77 25.15 -35.27
C PRO A 10 19.65 24.11 -35.45
N SER A 11 18.43 24.65 -35.46
CA SER A 11 17.14 24.05 -35.78
C SER A 11 17.02 23.68 -37.26
N THR A 12 16.63 22.44 -37.57
CA THR A 12 16.23 22.01 -38.93
C THR A 12 14.73 22.24 -39.14
N LEU A 13 14.39 23.35 -39.78
CA LEU A 13 13.14 23.60 -40.48
C LEU A 13 13.30 23.11 -41.93
N TYR A 14 12.39 22.28 -42.42
CA TYR A 14 12.32 21.90 -43.84
C TYR A 14 11.52 22.95 -44.64
N PRO A 15 11.92 23.28 -45.88
CA PRO A 15 11.31 24.35 -46.67
C PRO A 15 10.16 23.86 -47.59
N LEU A 16 9.19 24.75 -47.81
CA LEU A 16 8.15 24.68 -48.84
C LEU A 16 8.70 25.14 -50.20
N SER A 17 8.29 24.47 -51.28
CA SER A 17 8.34 25.03 -52.63
C SER A 17 7.13 24.54 -53.46
N PRO A 18 6.59 25.35 -54.39
CA PRO A 18 5.24 25.22 -54.93
C PRO A 18 5.20 24.70 -56.38
N SER A 19 4.14 23.99 -56.77
CA SER A 19 3.77 23.84 -58.19
C SER A 19 2.28 23.52 -58.37
N THR A 20 1.57 24.53 -58.86
CA THR A 20 0.54 24.51 -59.93
C THR A 20 -0.66 23.57 -59.84
N LEU A 21 -1.83 24.22 -59.73
CA LEU A 21 -3.17 23.75 -60.07
C LEU A 21 -3.24 23.31 -61.53
N ASP A 22 -3.88 22.17 -61.78
CA ASP A 22 -4.65 21.91 -63.01
C ASP A 22 -5.84 20.99 -62.63
N GLU A 23 -7.05 21.46 -62.96
CA GLU A 23 -8.33 20.78 -62.83
C GLU A 23 -8.50 19.72 -63.93
N GLU A 24 -9.15 18.59 -63.65
CA GLU A 24 -9.87 17.72 -64.62
C GLU A 24 -10.71 16.63 -63.87
N PRO A 25 -11.76 16.05 -64.48
CA PRO A 25 -13.15 16.33 -64.08
C PRO A 25 -13.86 15.22 -63.29
N VAL A 26 -14.99 15.62 -62.70
CA VAL A 26 -15.98 14.76 -62.03
C VAL A 26 -16.63 13.81 -63.05
N GLN A 27 -16.48 12.50 -62.83
CA GLN A 27 -17.33 11.48 -63.45
C GLN A 27 -18.35 10.94 -62.43
N GLU A 28 -19.59 11.37 -62.62
CA GLU A 28 -20.79 10.81 -62.00
C GLU A 28 -21.07 9.42 -62.59
N LYS A 29 -21.17 8.39 -61.74
CA LYS A 29 -21.70 7.08 -62.13
C LYS A 29 -22.78 6.67 -61.13
N ALA A 30 -24.02 6.84 -61.56
CA ALA A 30 -25.22 6.51 -60.78
C ALA A 30 -25.51 4.99 -60.79
N LEU A 31 -25.89 4.54 -59.59
CA LEU A 31 -26.74 3.41 -59.19
C LEU A 31 -26.57 2.01 -59.81
N GLY A 32 -26.22 1.06 -58.93
CA GLY A 32 -26.53 -0.36 -59.11
C GLY A 32 -26.24 -1.17 -57.85
N GLY A 33 -27.27 -1.41 -57.04
CA GLY A 33 -27.24 -2.44 -55.98
C GLY A 33 -27.56 -1.91 -54.59
N GLU A 34 -28.86 -1.80 -54.30
CA GLU A 34 -29.41 -1.69 -52.96
C GLU A 34 -29.04 -2.95 -52.14
N LYS A 35 -27.85 -2.95 -51.53
CA LYS A 35 -27.58 -3.83 -50.39
C LYS A 35 -28.20 -3.15 -49.19
N SER A 36 -29.46 -3.49 -48.92
CA SER A 36 -30.09 -3.31 -47.62
C SER A 36 -29.06 -3.59 -46.53
N PHE A 37 -28.59 -2.53 -45.86
CA PHE A 37 -27.82 -2.66 -44.64
C PHE A 37 -28.81 -3.15 -43.59
N ARG A 38 -29.04 -4.45 -43.59
CA ARG A 38 -29.75 -5.14 -42.53
C ARG A 38 -28.89 -4.86 -41.29
N LEU A 39 -29.35 -3.93 -40.46
CA LEU A 39 -28.96 -3.82 -39.06
C LEU A 39 -29.14 -5.23 -38.49
N GLU A 40 -28.06 -6.02 -38.50
CA GLU A 40 -27.94 -7.15 -37.60
C GLU A 40 -28.02 -6.53 -36.22
N ARG A 41 -29.24 -6.57 -35.69
CA ARG A 41 -29.56 -6.32 -34.30
C ARG A 41 -28.61 -7.23 -33.53
N ARG A 42 -27.50 -6.66 -33.07
CA ARG A 42 -26.46 -7.34 -32.29
C ARG A 42 -27.21 -8.16 -31.27
N SER A 43 -27.21 -9.48 -31.45
CA SER A 43 -27.84 -10.40 -30.52
C SER A 43 -27.31 -10.03 -29.15
N GLU A 44 -28.18 -9.47 -28.30
CA GLU A 44 -27.92 -9.33 -26.89
C GLU A 44 -27.79 -10.75 -26.36
N ARG A 45 -26.58 -11.28 -26.41
CA ARG A 45 -26.22 -12.49 -25.69
C ARG A 45 -26.34 -12.13 -24.22
N HIS A 46 -27.53 -12.40 -23.69
CA HIS A 46 -27.86 -12.32 -22.29
C HIS A 46 -27.00 -13.38 -21.58
N HIS A 47 -25.77 -13.03 -21.22
CA HIS A 47 -24.90 -13.85 -20.39
C HIS A 47 -25.37 -13.74 -18.94
N SER A 48 -26.48 -14.41 -18.61
CA SER A 48 -26.91 -14.60 -17.22
C SER A 48 -25.85 -15.43 -16.49
N GLY A 49 -24.97 -14.75 -15.76
CA GLY A 49 -23.87 -15.37 -15.04
C GLY A 49 -23.09 -14.35 -14.19
N PRO A 50 -22.13 -14.82 -13.39
CA PRO A 50 -21.31 -13.97 -12.50
C PRO A 50 -20.57 -12.84 -13.24
N LEU A 51 -20.31 -12.99 -14.54
CA LEU A 51 -19.72 -11.96 -15.39
C LEU A 51 -20.61 -10.72 -15.55
N ASN A 52 -21.94 -10.88 -15.57
CA ASN A 52 -22.88 -9.74 -15.61
C ASN A 52 -22.91 -9.00 -14.27
N ILE A 53 -22.89 -9.72 -13.14
CA ILE A 53 -22.80 -9.11 -11.79
C ILE A 53 -21.48 -8.34 -11.64
N TYR A 54 -20.36 -8.95 -12.06
CA TYR A 54 -19.04 -8.29 -12.07
C TYR A 54 -19.06 -7.00 -12.90
N ARG A 55 -19.63 -7.03 -14.11
CA ARG A 55 -19.76 -5.86 -14.98
C ARG A 55 -20.66 -4.79 -14.37
N SER A 56 -21.78 -5.16 -13.76
CA SER A 56 -22.68 -4.22 -13.07
C SER A 56 -21.98 -3.52 -11.90
N ILE A 57 -21.29 -4.27 -11.03
CA ILE A 57 -20.54 -3.71 -9.89
C ILE A 57 -19.38 -2.85 -10.38
N SER A 58 -18.64 -3.31 -11.40
CA SER A 58 -17.55 -2.57 -12.04
C SER A 58 -18.05 -1.23 -12.56
N TRP A 59 -19.21 -1.21 -13.22
CA TRP A 59 -19.82 0.01 -13.73
C TRP A 59 -20.28 0.96 -12.63
N ILE A 60 -20.91 0.45 -11.56
CA ILE A 60 -21.34 1.26 -10.39
C ILE A 60 -20.14 1.94 -9.71
N LEU A 61 -19.06 1.18 -9.48
CA LEU A 61 -17.83 1.69 -8.89
C LEU A 61 -17.02 2.54 -9.88
N GLY A 62 -17.35 2.45 -11.16
CA GLY A 62 -16.77 3.25 -12.22
C GLY A 62 -15.50 2.68 -12.84
N PHE A 63 -15.18 1.41 -12.58
CA PHE A 63 -14.12 0.68 -13.25
C PHE A 63 -14.58 0.28 -14.66
N ARG A 64 -13.78 0.64 -15.67
CA ARG A 64 -14.04 0.34 -17.08
C ARG A 64 -13.24 -0.87 -17.58
N ASP A 65 -12.08 -1.11 -16.98
CA ASP A 65 -11.20 -2.23 -17.34
C ASP A 65 -11.52 -3.50 -16.55
N LYS A 66 -11.36 -4.65 -17.22
CA LYS A 66 -11.69 -5.99 -16.74
C LYS A 66 -10.89 -6.42 -15.51
N TYR A 67 -9.72 -5.88 -15.24
CA TYR A 67 -8.89 -6.27 -14.09
C TYR A 67 -8.88 -5.24 -12.96
N SER A 68 -9.37 -4.03 -13.20
CA SER A 68 -9.30 -2.94 -12.22
C SER A 68 -10.16 -3.18 -10.99
N LEU A 69 -11.36 -3.76 -11.15
CA LEU A 69 -12.22 -4.13 -10.03
C LEU A 69 -11.61 -5.29 -9.22
N LEU A 70 -11.11 -6.34 -9.89
CA LEU A 70 -10.41 -7.44 -9.23
C LEU A 70 -9.21 -6.94 -8.41
N ASN A 71 -8.40 -6.05 -8.98
CA ASN A 71 -7.25 -5.47 -8.29
C ASN A 71 -7.69 -4.63 -7.07
N GLY A 72 -8.76 -3.84 -7.23
CA GLY A 72 -9.37 -3.10 -6.13
C GLY A 72 -9.91 -4.01 -5.02
N PHE A 73 -10.49 -5.15 -5.37
CA PHE A 73 -10.97 -6.13 -4.40
C PHE A 73 -9.83 -6.84 -3.68
N VAL A 74 -8.82 -7.32 -4.40
CA VAL A 74 -7.69 -8.06 -3.79
C VAL A 74 -6.91 -7.15 -2.85
N TRP A 75 -6.43 -5.99 -3.32
CA TRP A 75 -5.58 -5.12 -2.50
C TRP A 75 -6.37 -4.23 -1.55
N GLY A 76 -7.46 -3.63 -2.03
CA GLY A 76 -8.33 -2.81 -1.20
C GLY A 76 -9.09 -3.64 -0.17
N GLY A 77 -9.56 -4.83 -0.55
CA GLY A 77 -10.21 -5.77 0.36
C GLY A 77 -9.24 -6.36 1.39
N ALA A 78 -8.00 -6.70 1.00
CA ALA A 78 -6.98 -7.11 1.97
C ALA A 78 -6.68 -6.01 3.00
N LEU A 79 -6.59 -4.75 2.58
CA LEU A 79 -6.40 -3.62 3.48
C LEU A 79 -7.59 -3.44 4.44
N VAL A 80 -8.83 -3.47 3.92
CA VAL A 80 -10.04 -3.38 4.76
C VAL A 80 -10.11 -4.54 5.73
N GLY A 81 -9.91 -5.77 5.26
CA GLY A 81 -9.92 -6.97 6.08
C GLY A 81 -8.89 -6.92 7.20
N PHE A 82 -7.67 -6.45 6.90
CA PHE A 82 -6.64 -6.24 7.91
C PHE A 82 -7.05 -5.18 8.94
N CYS A 83 -7.55 -4.03 8.50
CA CYS A 83 -8.03 -2.98 9.42
C CYS A 83 -9.17 -3.47 10.32
N LEU A 84 -10.14 -4.20 9.77
CA LEU A 84 -11.24 -4.79 10.54
C LEU A 84 -10.73 -5.84 11.54
N ALA A 85 -9.82 -6.73 11.11
CA ALA A 85 -9.20 -7.71 12.00
C ALA A 85 -8.40 -7.06 13.13
N ARG A 86 -7.79 -5.89 12.89
CA ARG A 86 -7.04 -5.14 13.91
C ARG A 86 -7.90 -4.18 14.74
N SER A 87 -9.15 -3.91 14.36
CA SER A 87 -10.05 -3.03 15.13
C SER A 87 -10.25 -3.49 16.59
N VAL A 88 -10.14 -4.79 16.86
CA VAL A 88 -10.18 -5.35 18.23
C VAL A 88 -9.09 -4.79 19.15
N THR A 89 -7.98 -4.30 18.58
CA THR A 89 -6.86 -3.69 19.32
C THR A 89 -7.12 -2.24 19.73
N MET A 90 -8.23 -1.65 19.28
CA MET A 90 -8.68 -0.32 19.73
C MET A 90 -9.29 -0.35 21.12
N ASN A 91 -9.60 -1.52 21.69
CA ASN A 91 -10.10 -1.57 23.06
C ASN A 91 -8.97 -1.15 24.04
N PRO A 92 -9.12 -0.04 24.80
CA PRO A 92 -8.05 0.49 25.63
C PRO A 92 -7.81 -0.32 26.91
N THR A 93 -8.62 -1.34 27.21
CA THR A 93 -8.44 -2.19 28.38
C THR A 93 -7.08 -2.92 28.31
N PRO A 94 -6.18 -2.73 29.30
CA PRO A 94 -4.84 -3.33 29.30
C PRO A 94 -4.80 -4.84 29.01
N ALA A 95 -5.70 -5.60 29.63
CA ALA A 95 -5.78 -7.05 29.42
C ALA A 95 -6.19 -7.45 28.00
N LYS A 96 -6.99 -6.63 27.33
CA LYS A 96 -7.44 -6.89 25.95
C LYS A 96 -6.35 -6.54 24.95
N ILE A 97 -5.69 -5.40 25.11
CA ILE A 97 -4.61 -4.99 24.19
C ILE A 97 -3.37 -5.88 24.36
N SER A 98 -2.98 -6.24 25.58
CA SER A 98 -1.81 -7.11 25.80
C SER A 98 -1.98 -8.49 25.16
N ALA A 99 -3.20 -9.04 25.17
CA ALA A 99 -3.53 -10.31 24.53
C ALA A 99 -3.48 -10.26 22.99
N GLN A 100 -3.49 -9.07 22.38
CA GLN A 100 -3.48 -8.87 20.92
C GLN A 100 -2.11 -8.46 20.35
N LEU A 101 -1.14 -8.22 21.25
CA LEU A 101 0.24 -7.90 20.92
C LEU A 101 1.09 -9.17 20.95
N VAL A 102 2.31 -9.09 20.41
CA VAL A 102 3.26 -10.20 20.55
C VAL A 102 3.60 -10.35 22.04
N PRO A 103 3.64 -11.57 22.60
CA PRO A 103 3.96 -11.76 24.01
C PRO A 103 5.25 -11.02 24.39
N GLY A 104 5.20 -10.25 25.47
CA GLY A 104 6.31 -9.46 25.98
C GLY A 104 6.35 -8.01 25.50
N GLU A 105 5.65 -7.63 24.42
CA GLU A 105 5.64 -6.23 23.97
C GLU A 105 5.00 -5.28 25.00
N TRP A 106 4.01 -5.77 25.74
CA TRP A 106 3.33 -4.96 26.75
C TRP A 106 4.26 -4.47 27.86
N PHE A 107 5.37 -5.18 28.13
CA PHE A 107 6.40 -4.76 29.08
C PHE A 107 6.90 -3.33 28.78
N TRP A 108 7.22 -3.04 27.52
CA TRP A 108 7.66 -1.70 27.10
C TRP A 108 6.50 -0.73 26.89
N PHE A 109 5.35 -1.22 26.43
CA PHE A 109 4.19 -0.38 26.10
C PHE A 109 3.38 0.07 27.32
N GLN A 110 3.82 -0.30 28.54
CA GLN A 110 3.34 0.31 29.77
C GLN A 110 3.91 1.72 29.98
N GLU A 111 5.09 2.04 29.44
CA GLU A 111 5.67 3.38 29.59
C GLU A 111 4.82 4.43 28.84
N PRO A 112 4.61 5.63 29.41
CA PRO A 112 3.70 6.63 28.83
C PRO A 112 3.99 6.99 27.38
N MET A 113 5.27 7.17 27.04
CA MET A 113 5.69 7.52 25.67
C MET A 113 5.24 6.48 24.65
N TYR A 114 5.51 5.19 24.89
CA TYR A 114 5.13 4.14 23.96
C TYR A 114 3.63 3.85 24.00
N LYS A 115 3.01 3.91 25.17
CA LYS A 115 1.58 3.66 25.35
C LYS A 115 0.73 4.61 24.50
N TYR A 116 0.94 5.92 24.63
CA TYR A 116 0.15 6.90 23.90
C TYR A 116 0.38 6.80 22.38
N ASN A 117 1.64 6.64 21.96
CA ASN A 117 1.97 6.50 20.54
C ASN A 117 1.41 5.20 19.95
N LEU A 118 1.37 4.10 20.70
CA LEU A 118 0.74 2.86 20.27
C LEU A 118 -0.75 3.05 19.99
N PHE A 119 -1.48 3.67 20.92
CA PHE A 119 -2.91 3.93 20.72
C PHE A 119 -3.15 4.86 19.53
N ILE A 120 -2.46 5.99 19.45
CA ILE A 120 -2.61 6.92 18.32
C ILE A 120 -2.30 6.20 16.99
N HIS A 121 -1.24 5.40 16.95
CA HIS A 121 -0.90 4.59 15.79
C HIS A 121 -2.04 3.65 15.41
N ILE A 122 -2.52 2.80 16.32
CA ILE A 122 -3.58 1.82 16.05
C ILE A 122 -4.85 2.51 15.53
N TYR A 123 -5.30 3.57 16.21
CA TYR A 123 -6.54 4.25 15.86
C TYR A 123 -6.44 4.91 14.49
N LEU A 124 -5.42 5.74 14.27
CA LEU A 124 -5.30 6.50 13.04
C LEU A 124 -4.97 5.62 11.83
N THR A 125 -4.11 4.61 11.98
CA THR A 125 -3.79 3.71 10.86
C THR A 125 -4.97 2.84 10.46
N THR A 126 -5.81 2.41 11.41
CA THR A 126 -7.03 1.65 11.11
C THR A 126 -8.07 2.52 10.42
N LEU A 127 -8.35 3.73 10.93
CA LEU A 127 -9.30 4.65 10.31
C LEU A 127 -8.84 5.11 8.92
N GLY A 128 -7.56 5.48 8.79
CA GLY A 128 -6.96 5.86 7.52
C GLY A 128 -6.94 4.70 6.52
N GLY A 129 -6.64 3.49 6.97
CA GLY A 129 -6.65 2.28 6.15
C GLY A 129 -8.03 1.90 5.64
N LEU A 130 -9.08 2.05 6.45
CA LEU A 130 -10.48 1.87 6.00
C LEU A 130 -10.92 2.95 5.00
N GLY A 131 -10.45 4.19 5.17
CA GLY A 131 -10.75 5.30 4.26
C GLY A 131 -9.97 5.29 2.95
N ALA A 132 -8.82 4.61 2.88
CA ALA A 132 -7.93 4.62 1.73
C ALA A 132 -8.53 3.99 0.45
N PRO A 133 -9.20 2.82 0.49
CA PRO A 133 -9.84 2.23 -0.71
C PRO A 133 -10.84 3.16 -1.39
N LEU A 134 -11.59 3.95 -0.60
CA LEU A 134 -12.56 4.92 -1.11
C LEU A 134 -11.91 5.97 -2.03
N GLN A 135 -10.62 6.28 -1.83
CA GLN A 135 -9.88 7.22 -2.68
C GLN A 135 -9.67 6.71 -4.10
N PHE A 136 -9.68 5.40 -4.30
CA PHE A 136 -9.38 4.79 -5.59
C PHE A 136 -10.61 4.54 -6.46
N PHE A 137 -11.82 4.61 -5.89
CA PHE A 137 -13.07 4.45 -6.64
C PHE A 137 -13.28 5.56 -7.68
N PRO A 138 -13.26 5.23 -9.00
CA PRO A 138 -13.45 6.24 -10.04
C PRO A 138 -14.79 6.97 -9.95
N ALA A 139 -15.87 6.27 -9.54
CA ALA A 139 -17.18 6.88 -9.36
C ALA A 139 -17.19 8.03 -8.35
N MET A 140 -16.45 7.89 -7.23
CA MET A 140 -16.35 8.96 -6.23
C MET A 140 -15.65 10.20 -6.79
N ARG A 141 -14.60 10.02 -7.60
CA ARG A 141 -13.91 11.17 -8.23
C ARG A 141 -14.77 11.87 -9.28
N ARG A 142 -15.56 11.11 -10.04
CA ARG A 142 -16.44 11.68 -11.10
C ARG A 142 -17.70 12.34 -10.55
N ARG A 143 -18.33 11.77 -9.53
CA ARG A 143 -19.66 12.20 -9.05
C ARG A 143 -19.64 12.94 -7.71
N ALA A 144 -18.63 12.71 -6.87
CA ALA A 144 -18.59 13.21 -5.49
C ALA A 144 -17.19 13.73 -5.10
N VAL A 145 -16.65 14.65 -5.88
CA VAL A 145 -15.27 15.16 -5.70
C VAL A 145 -15.04 15.79 -4.31
N VAL A 146 -16.05 16.42 -3.72
CA VAL A 146 -15.96 16.99 -2.37
C VAL A 146 -15.70 15.90 -1.34
N LEU A 147 -16.43 14.78 -1.41
CA LEU A 147 -16.19 13.61 -0.55
C LEU A 147 -14.81 13.01 -0.77
N HIS A 148 -14.36 12.90 -2.04
CA HIS A 148 -13.01 12.42 -2.33
C HIS A 148 -11.95 13.30 -1.65
N ARG A 149 -12.07 14.63 -1.71
CA ARG A 149 -11.12 15.57 -1.10
C ARG A 149 -11.15 15.51 0.44
N LEU A 150 -12.32 15.59 1.05
CA LEU A 150 -12.45 15.56 2.51
C LEU A 150 -11.93 14.23 3.09
N ASN A 151 -12.32 13.10 2.49
CA ASN A 151 -11.78 11.79 2.87
C ASN A 151 -10.27 11.71 2.59
N GLY A 152 -9.78 12.27 1.48
CA GLY A 152 -8.37 12.28 1.13
C GLY A 152 -7.52 13.01 2.16
N TYR A 153 -7.94 14.20 2.60
CA TYR A 153 -7.26 14.93 3.68
C TYR A 153 -7.31 14.18 5.01
N GLY A 154 -8.45 13.59 5.36
CA GLY A 154 -8.60 12.75 6.55
C GLY A 154 -7.66 11.54 6.54
N VAL A 155 -7.61 10.80 5.42
CA VAL A 155 -6.71 9.65 5.23
C VAL A 155 -5.26 10.09 5.31
N LEU A 156 -4.88 11.18 4.64
CA LEU A 156 -3.50 11.67 4.67
C LEU A 156 -3.07 12.06 6.09
N PHE A 157 -3.91 12.78 6.83
CA PHE A 157 -3.66 13.12 8.23
C PHE A 157 -3.50 11.86 9.09
N CYS A 158 -4.46 10.94 9.01
CA CYS A 158 -4.46 9.71 9.78
C CYS A 158 -3.20 8.86 9.51
N LEU A 159 -2.87 8.66 8.24
CA LEU A 159 -1.72 7.81 7.86
C LEU A 159 -0.39 8.50 8.18
N ILE A 160 -0.22 9.80 7.98
CA ILE A 160 1.04 10.49 8.31
C ILE A 160 1.26 10.48 9.83
N VAL A 161 0.29 10.96 10.61
CA VAL A 161 0.43 11.02 12.08
C VAL A 161 0.55 9.60 12.66
N GLY A 162 -0.25 8.66 12.17
CA GLY A 162 -0.16 7.26 12.56
C GLY A 162 1.21 6.64 12.27
N ASN A 163 1.85 6.96 11.14
CA ASN A 163 3.21 6.49 10.82
C ASN A 163 4.28 7.14 11.70
N ILE A 164 4.14 8.41 12.07
CA ILE A 164 5.07 9.07 13.01
C ILE A 164 5.02 8.38 14.37
N CYS A 165 3.81 8.16 14.92
CA CYS A 165 3.63 7.42 16.17
C CYS A 165 4.13 5.97 16.06
N GLY A 166 3.88 5.32 14.93
CA GLY A 166 4.40 4.00 14.59
C GLY A 166 5.93 3.93 14.60
N SER A 167 6.60 4.97 14.09
CA SER A 167 8.06 5.08 14.08
C SER A 167 8.61 5.26 15.50
N ILE A 168 7.92 6.00 16.36
CA ILE A 168 8.32 6.16 17.77
C ILE A 168 8.29 4.80 18.50
N ILE A 169 7.22 4.01 18.33
CA ILE A 169 7.11 2.68 18.95
C ILE A 169 8.01 1.63 18.29
N ALA A 170 8.45 1.85 17.04
CA ALA A 170 9.31 0.92 16.31
C ALA A 170 10.61 0.61 17.06
N ARG A 171 11.07 1.53 17.92
CA ARG A 171 12.25 1.36 18.78
C ARG A 171 12.18 0.13 19.69
N ARG A 172 10.97 -0.30 20.07
CA ARG A 172 10.70 -1.37 21.04
C ARG A 172 9.79 -2.48 20.53
N THR A 173 9.03 -2.25 19.46
CA THR A 173 8.16 -3.29 18.89
C THR A 173 8.99 -4.49 18.45
N ILE A 174 8.47 -5.70 18.72
CA ILE A 174 9.05 -6.97 18.27
C ILE A 174 10.54 -7.05 18.62
N GLY A 175 10.86 -6.80 19.90
CA GLY A 175 12.21 -6.87 20.46
C GLY A 175 13.09 -5.66 20.19
N GLY A 176 12.68 -4.74 19.32
CA GLY A 176 13.45 -3.54 19.02
C GLY A 176 14.81 -3.86 18.40
N GLU A 177 14.92 -4.95 17.65
CA GLU A 177 16.15 -5.29 16.92
C GLU A 177 16.40 -4.29 15.78
N LEU A 178 17.67 -4.00 15.48
CA LEU A 178 18.04 -3.03 14.44
C LEU A 178 17.49 -3.39 13.07
N ASN A 179 17.40 -4.68 12.75
CA ASN A 179 16.83 -5.15 11.49
C ASN A 179 15.34 -4.75 11.37
N VAL A 180 14.53 -5.02 12.41
CA VAL A 180 13.11 -4.64 12.46
C VAL A 180 12.94 -3.12 12.44
N GLN A 181 13.72 -2.40 13.26
CA GLN A 181 13.70 -0.94 13.30
C GLN A 181 13.98 -0.32 11.94
N SER A 182 15.03 -0.78 11.26
CA SER A 182 15.44 -0.25 9.96
C SER A 182 14.34 -0.39 8.90
N GLY A 183 13.65 -1.54 8.88
CA GLY A 183 12.52 -1.76 7.98
C GLY A 183 11.34 -0.84 8.29
N TYR A 184 10.97 -0.66 9.56
CA TYR A 184 9.87 0.23 9.93
C TYR A 184 10.17 1.70 9.66
N TYR A 185 11.40 2.15 9.97
CA TYR A 185 11.81 3.54 9.70
C TYR A 185 11.84 3.85 8.21
N LEU A 186 12.43 2.95 7.40
CA LEU A 186 12.41 3.12 5.95
C LEU A 186 10.99 3.18 5.41
N LEU A 187 10.13 2.26 5.85
CA LEU A 187 8.74 2.23 5.42
C LEU A 187 7.98 3.51 5.82
N GLY A 188 8.18 3.98 7.05
CA GLY A 188 7.60 5.23 7.55
C GLY A 188 8.01 6.43 6.68
N ILE A 189 9.31 6.55 6.37
CA ILE A 189 9.83 7.60 5.49
C ILE A 189 9.19 7.51 4.11
N MET A 190 9.16 6.32 3.51
CA MET A 190 8.58 6.12 2.17
C MET A 190 7.11 6.52 2.12
N VAL A 191 6.32 6.16 3.12
CA VAL A 191 4.90 6.53 3.21
C VAL A 191 4.73 8.04 3.39
N VAL A 192 5.46 8.65 4.32
CA VAL A 192 5.37 10.10 4.61
C VAL A 192 5.80 10.93 3.40
N VAL A 193 6.95 10.62 2.79
CA VAL A 193 7.45 11.33 1.60
C VAL A 193 6.47 11.20 0.44
N SER A 194 5.93 10.00 0.19
CA SER A 194 4.93 9.79 -0.86
C SER A 194 3.64 10.57 -0.58
N GLY A 195 3.22 10.63 0.68
CA GLY A 195 2.08 11.45 1.11
C GLY A 195 2.28 12.93 0.86
N ILE A 196 3.43 13.49 1.27
CA ILE A 196 3.79 14.89 1.08
C ILE A 196 3.85 15.24 -0.41
N LEU A 197 4.52 14.41 -1.23
CA LEU A 197 4.61 14.65 -2.67
C LEU A 197 3.25 14.53 -3.35
N GLY A 198 2.42 13.56 -2.99
CA GLY A 198 1.07 13.48 -3.51
C GLY A 198 0.22 14.70 -3.15
N PHE A 199 0.32 15.20 -1.92
CA PHE A 199 -0.35 16.45 -1.52
C PHE A 199 0.18 17.65 -2.32
N TYR A 200 1.49 17.77 -2.48
CA TYR A 200 2.12 18.85 -3.27
C TYR A 200 1.63 18.87 -4.72
N TYR A 201 1.52 17.70 -5.35
CA TYR A 201 1.10 17.60 -6.74
C TYR A 201 -0.42 17.68 -6.95
N VAL A 202 -1.25 17.62 -5.90
CA VAL A 202 -2.73 17.56 -6.04
C VAL A 202 -3.31 18.71 -6.86
N LYS A 203 -2.72 19.92 -6.76
CA LYS A 203 -3.12 21.11 -7.53
C LYS A 203 -2.25 21.37 -8.76
N LYS A 204 -1.07 20.73 -8.85
CA LYS A 204 -0.06 21.02 -9.90
C LYS A 204 -0.14 20.04 -11.05
N ASP A 205 -0.16 18.75 -10.74
CA ASP A 205 -0.21 17.68 -11.72
C ASP A 205 -0.96 16.48 -11.13
N THR A 206 -2.20 16.29 -11.58
CA THR A 206 -3.06 15.21 -11.11
C THR A 206 -2.50 13.82 -11.46
N ARG A 207 -1.69 13.70 -12.53
CA ARG A 207 -1.03 12.43 -12.89
C ARG A 207 0.05 12.10 -11.86
N GLN A 208 0.88 13.08 -11.49
CA GLN A 208 1.88 12.87 -10.44
C GLN A 208 1.23 12.63 -9.08
N HIS A 209 0.18 13.37 -8.73
CA HIS A 209 -0.62 13.11 -7.54
C HIS A 209 -1.07 11.64 -7.48
N ARG A 210 -1.66 11.11 -8.56
CA ARG A 210 -2.07 9.70 -8.66
C ARG A 210 -0.89 8.75 -8.41
N LYS A 211 0.25 8.97 -9.08
CA LYS A 211 1.43 8.10 -8.96
C LYS A 211 1.94 8.07 -7.50
N TRP A 212 2.04 9.23 -6.85
CA TRP A 212 2.48 9.32 -5.45
C TRP A 212 1.47 8.73 -4.44
N MET A 213 0.17 8.89 -4.65
CA MET A 213 -0.84 8.28 -3.79
C MET A 213 -0.88 6.74 -3.93
N LEU A 214 -0.65 6.21 -5.13
CA LEU A 214 -0.51 4.76 -5.33
C LEU A 214 0.71 4.20 -4.60
N ARG A 215 1.86 4.89 -4.68
CA ARG A 215 3.08 4.55 -3.91
C ARG A 215 2.80 4.54 -2.41
N MET A 216 2.22 5.62 -1.89
CA MET A 216 1.91 5.75 -0.47
C MET A 216 1.08 4.56 0.05
N VAL A 217 -0.01 4.21 -0.65
CA VAL A 217 -0.90 3.14 -0.21
C VAL A 217 -0.28 1.76 -0.42
N SER A 218 0.51 1.56 -1.49
CA SER A 218 1.26 0.32 -1.67
C SER A 218 2.26 0.12 -0.53
N TYR A 219 3.06 1.13 -0.20
CA TYR A 219 4.04 1.03 0.89
C TYR A 219 3.35 0.82 2.23
N PHE A 220 2.24 1.52 2.48
CA PHE A 220 1.45 1.30 3.69
C PHE A 220 0.92 -0.13 3.80
N ALA A 221 0.52 -0.76 2.68
CA ALA A 221 0.06 -2.14 2.67
C ALA A 221 1.18 -3.18 2.84
N ALA A 222 2.47 -2.79 2.75
CA ALA A 222 3.59 -3.73 2.89
C ALA A 222 3.62 -4.43 4.26
N VAL A 223 3.11 -3.79 5.32
CA VAL A 223 3.01 -4.43 6.64
C VAL A 223 2.07 -5.63 6.66
N ILE A 224 1.06 -5.67 5.78
CA ILE A 224 0.12 -6.80 5.67
C ILE A 224 0.87 -8.00 5.10
N THR A 225 1.58 -7.79 3.99
CA THR A 225 2.43 -8.79 3.36
C THR A 225 3.53 -9.27 4.31
N ALA A 226 4.18 -8.36 5.04
CA ALA A 226 5.19 -8.70 6.05
C ALA A 226 4.63 -9.63 7.12
N ARG A 227 3.38 -9.43 7.58
CA ARG A 227 2.74 -10.33 8.56
C ARG A 227 2.52 -11.72 8.00
N VAL A 228 2.07 -11.85 6.76
CA VAL A 228 1.88 -13.16 6.10
C VAL A 228 3.23 -13.88 5.96
N CYS A 229 4.25 -13.18 5.45
CA CYS A 229 5.61 -13.73 5.34
C CYS A 229 6.19 -14.12 6.70
N MET A 230 6.00 -13.31 7.73
CA MET A 230 6.45 -13.58 9.10
C MET A 230 5.78 -14.84 9.66
N LEU A 231 4.46 -15.00 9.49
CA LEU A 231 3.75 -16.20 9.98
C LEU A 231 4.29 -17.48 9.33
N ALA A 232 4.51 -17.46 8.01
CA ALA A 232 5.11 -18.59 7.31
C ALA A 232 6.56 -18.85 7.79
N ALA A 233 7.36 -17.79 7.91
CA ALA A 233 8.75 -17.90 8.35
C ALA A 233 8.88 -18.46 9.77
N CYS A 234 7.96 -18.09 10.69
CA CYS A 234 7.94 -18.60 12.06
C CYS A 234 7.83 -20.13 12.10
N GLU A 235 6.95 -20.72 11.28
CA GLU A 235 6.80 -22.19 11.21
C GLU A 235 8.04 -22.85 10.61
N ILE A 236 8.61 -22.27 9.54
CA ILE A 236 9.82 -22.78 8.90
C ILE A 236 11.00 -22.82 9.89
N ILE A 237 11.26 -21.73 10.61
CA ILE A 237 12.38 -21.69 11.57
C ILE A 237 12.15 -22.60 12.78
N THR A 238 10.87 -22.83 13.13
CA THR A 238 10.50 -23.77 14.19
C THR A 238 10.83 -25.20 13.79
N ASP A 239 10.56 -25.58 12.53
CA ASP A 239 10.93 -26.90 12.00
C ASP A 239 12.44 -27.09 11.87
N ILE A 240 13.18 -26.03 11.52
CA ILE A 240 14.65 -26.07 11.47
C ILE A 240 15.23 -26.20 12.88
N GLY A 241 14.67 -25.50 13.88
CA GLY A 241 15.02 -25.66 15.29
C GLY A 241 16.35 -25.04 15.71
N THR A 242 17.06 -24.29 14.86
CA THR A 242 18.39 -23.73 15.18
C THR A 242 18.40 -22.20 15.36
N TYR A 243 17.23 -21.55 15.36
CA TYR A 243 17.13 -20.09 15.45
C TYR A 243 16.91 -19.62 16.89
N PHE A 244 17.47 -18.47 17.22
CA PHE A 244 17.38 -17.83 18.53
C PHE A 244 17.21 -16.31 18.36
N SER A 245 16.58 -15.65 19.32
CA SER A 245 16.61 -14.19 19.46
C SER A 245 17.14 -13.80 20.83
N ILE A 246 17.68 -12.58 20.94
CA ILE A 246 18.27 -12.08 22.18
C ILE A 246 17.22 -11.33 22.99
N TRP A 247 17.14 -11.64 24.29
CA TRP A 247 16.17 -11.06 25.22
C TRP A 247 16.88 -10.52 26.45
N ARG A 248 16.32 -9.47 27.06
CA ARG A 248 16.75 -9.08 28.41
C ARG A 248 16.14 -10.00 29.45
N CYS A 249 16.85 -10.23 30.54
CA CYS A 249 16.38 -11.10 31.62
C CYS A 249 15.08 -10.59 32.30
N ASP A 250 14.87 -9.28 32.38
CA ASP A 250 13.62 -8.72 32.90
C ASP A 250 12.41 -8.95 31.99
N GLU A 251 12.60 -8.92 30.67
CA GLU A 251 11.56 -9.32 29.70
C GLU A 251 11.22 -10.80 29.83
N ILE A 252 12.22 -11.66 30.06
CA ILE A 252 12.05 -13.11 30.26
C ILE A 252 11.25 -13.38 31.53
N ILE A 253 11.65 -12.79 32.67
CA ILE A 253 10.98 -12.97 33.96
C ILE A 253 9.54 -12.46 33.92
N ASN A 254 9.29 -11.37 33.18
CA ASN A 254 7.94 -10.86 32.99
C ASN A 254 7.03 -11.84 32.21
N LEU A 255 7.60 -12.69 31.35
CA LEU A 255 6.86 -13.71 30.59
C LEU A 255 6.85 -15.09 31.26
N LEU A 256 7.86 -15.40 32.07
CA LEU A 256 8.00 -16.62 32.86
C LEU A 256 7.96 -16.26 34.35
N PRO A 257 6.76 -16.12 34.95
CA PRO A 257 6.63 -15.72 36.33
C PRO A 257 7.06 -16.79 37.33
N ASP A 258 7.19 -18.06 36.92
CA ASP A 258 7.69 -19.14 37.78
C ASP A 258 9.22 -19.04 37.94
N PRO A 259 9.74 -18.76 39.16
CA PRO A 259 11.17 -18.63 39.40
C PRO A 259 11.94 -19.93 39.11
N ASN A 260 11.33 -21.10 39.31
CA ASN A 260 11.98 -22.39 39.06
C ASN A 260 12.20 -22.61 37.56
N ALA A 261 11.24 -22.22 36.72
CA ALA A 261 11.36 -22.27 35.26
C ALA A 261 12.45 -21.32 34.74
N VAL A 262 12.56 -20.12 35.33
CA VAL A 262 13.64 -19.18 35.00
C VAL A 262 15.00 -19.75 35.42
N GLN A 263 15.12 -20.31 36.61
CA GLN A 263 16.39 -20.87 37.10
C GLN A 263 16.87 -22.07 36.26
N SER A 264 15.95 -22.92 35.80
CA SER A 264 16.30 -24.09 34.99
C SER A 264 16.64 -23.74 33.54
N SER A 265 15.91 -22.80 32.93
CA SER A 265 16.04 -22.49 31.50
C SER A 265 16.98 -21.31 31.23
N PHE A 266 17.10 -20.38 32.18
CA PHE A 266 17.88 -19.15 32.06
C PHE A 266 18.64 -18.85 33.37
N PRO A 267 19.56 -19.72 33.83
CA PRO A 267 20.28 -19.55 35.10
C PRO A 267 21.05 -18.22 35.20
N GLN A 268 21.49 -17.66 34.07
CA GLN A 268 22.15 -16.36 33.99
C GLN A 268 21.27 -15.17 34.39
N CYS A 269 19.94 -15.35 34.45
CA CYS A 269 19.00 -14.30 34.85
C CYS A 269 18.73 -14.26 36.36
N VAL A 270 19.31 -15.16 37.16
CA VAL A 270 19.07 -15.28 38.60
C VAL A 270 20.13 -14.51 39.39
N GLY A 271 19.71 -13.72 40.38
CA GLY A 271 20.62 -13.02 41.31
C GLY A 271 21.41 -11.86 40.71
N VAL A 272 20.98 -11.34 39.56
CA VAL A 272 21.66 -10.28 38.79
C VAL A 272 20.76 -9.06 38.59
N ASN A 273 21.35 -7.95 38.15
CA ASN A 273 20.57 -6.83 37.62
C ASN A 273 19.96 -7.22 36.25
N THR A 274 18.72 -7.70 36.28
CA THR A 274 18.00 -8.27 35.13
C THR A 274 17.81 -7.30 33.95
N ALA A 275 17.91 -6.00 34.18
CA ALA A 275 17.84 -4.97 33.14
C ALA A 275 19.14 -4.85 32.31
N SER A 276 20.25 -5.42 32.79
CA SER A 276 21.59 -5.32 32.19
C SER A 276 22.17 -6.68 31.82
N VAL A 277 21.35 -7.73 31.82
CA VAL A 277 21.76 -9.08 31.43
C VAL A 277 20.85 -9.58 30.32
N TRP A 278 21.45 -10.24 29.34
CA TRP A 278 20.77 -10.76 28.16
C TRP A 278 20.94 -12.28 28.08
N ALA A 279 19.94 -12.92 27.49
CA ALA A 279 19.90 -14.35 27.26
C ALA A 279 19.37 -14.64 25.84
N ALA A 280 19.91 -15.68 25.21
CA ALA A 280 19.37 -16.19 23.96
C ALA A 280 18.15 -17.06 24.26
N VAL A 281 17.05 -16.82 23.55
CA VAL A 281 15.79 -17.57 23.65
C VAL A 281 15.55 -18.28 22.34
N HIS A 282 15.33 -19.60 22.39
CA HIS A 282 15.04 -20.39 21.20
C HIS A 282 13.76 -19.92 20.51
N ALA A 283 13.81 -19.84 19.18
CA ALA A 283 12.75 -19.30 18.35
C ALA A 283 11.85 -20.43 17.82
N SER A 284 10.71 -20.65 18.48
CA SER A 284 9.77 -21.73 18.18
C SER A 284 8.33 -21.34 18.46
N THR A 285 7.41 -21.67 17.55
CA THR A 285 5.97 -21.45 17.75
C THR A 285 5.30 -22.50 18.64
N ARG A 286 6.02 -23.58 18.99
CA ARG A 286 5.51 -24.76 19.71
C ARG A 286 5.81 -24.74 21.21
N ASP A 287 6.81 -23.97 21.64
CA ASP A 287 7.36 -24.04 23.01
C ASP A 287 6.85 -22.92 23.94
N GLY A 288 5.60 -22.50 23.77
CA GLY A 288 4.95 -21.52 24.63
C GLY A 288 5.19 -20.04 24.27
N PRO A 289 4.69 -19.08 25.08
CA PRO A 289 4.60 -17.67 24.70
C PRO A 289 5.95 -16.98 24.49
N LEU A 290 6.95 -17.28 25.33
CA LEU A 290 8.29 -16.70 25.25
C LEU A 290 8.98 -17.11 23.93
N HIS A 291 8.97 -18.41 23.63
CA HIS A 291 9.57 -18.96 22.41
C HIS A 291 8.83 -18.51 21.15
N LYS A 292 7.49 -18.42 21.21
CA LYS A 292 6.67 -17.90 20.10
C LYS A 292 6.99 -16.44 19.82
N ALA A 293 7.16 -15.63 20.85
CA ALA A 293 7.60 -14.25 20.68
C ALA A 293 9.03 -14.18 20.12
N SER A 294 9.92 -15.08 20.53
CA SER A 294 11.27 -15.20 19.97
C SER A 294 11.24 -15.52 18.46
N ALA A 295 10.35 -16.40 18.01
CA ALA A 295 10.15 -16.68 16.58
C ALA A 295 9.69 -15.46 15.79
N VAL A 296 8.78 -14.66 16.36
CA VAL A 296 8.33 -13.41 15.73
C VAL A 296 9.46 -12.38 15.68
N ARG A 297 10.26 -12.24 16.75
CA ARG A 297 11.44 -11.36 16.78
C ARG A 297 12.44 -11.71 15.68
N ALA A 298 12.80 -12.99 15.59
CA ALA A 298 13.78 -13.49 14.62
C ALA A 298 13.35 -13.29 13.15
N THR A 299 12.06 -13.34 12.85
CA THR A 299 11.55 -13.38 11.47
C THR A 299 11.02 -12.04 10.95
N MET A 300 10.52 -11.15 11.83
CA MET A 300 9.82 -9.94 11.40
C MET A 300 10.70 -9.02 10.54
N GLY A 301 11.97 -8.82 10.89
CA GLY A 301 12.85 -7.90 10.16
C GLY A 301 13.01 -8.32 8.70
N MET A 302 13.34 -9.60 8.48
CA MET A 302 13.43 -10.19 7.14
C MET A 302 12.10 -10.06 6.38
N ALA A 303 10.98 -10.43 7.02
CA ALA A 303 9.67 -10.38 6.39
C ALA A 303 9.28 -8.96 5.96
N LEU A 304 9.63 -7.95 6.77
CA LEU A 304 9.39 -6.56 6.47
C LEU A 304 10.20 -6.09 5.25
N TRP A 305 11.49 -6.41 5.19
CA TRP A 305 12.34 -6.07 4.04
C TRP A 305 11.87 -6.71 2.73
N ILE A 306 11.54 -8.00 2.77
CA ILE A 306 11.02 -8.73 1.60
C ILE A 306 9.71 -8.08 1.13
N ALA A 307 8.78 -7.83 2.05
CA ALA A 307 7.51 -7.20 1.73
C ALA A 307 7.70 -5.78 1.15
N THR A 308 8.55 -4.96 1.76
CA THR A 308 8.85 -3.61 1.26
C THR A 308 9.39 -3.66 -0.16
N PHE A 309 10.34 -4.55 -0.45
CA PHE A 309 10.87 -4.72 -1.81
C PHE A 309 9.80 -5.12 -2.82
N LEU A 310 8.97 -6.11 -2.49
CA LEU A 310 7.85 -6.54 -3.35
C LEU A 310 6.88 -5.40 -3.65
N HIS A 311 6.58 -4.55 -2.66
CA HIS A 311 5.68 -3.43 -2.84
C HIS A 311 6.29 -2.26 -3.63
N ILE A 312 7.61 -2.04 -3.54
CA ILE A 312 8.36 -1.09 -4.40
C ILE A 312 8.27 -1.54 -5.85
N VAL A 313 8.67 -2.77 -6.15
CA VAL A 313 8.68 -3.28 -7.53
C VAL A 313 7.25 -3.36 -8.06
N GLY A 314 6.32 -3.88 -7.26
CA GLY A 314 4.93 -4.08 -7.64
C GLY A 314 4.21 -2.78 -7.97
N VAL A 315 4.42 -1.70 -7.18
CA VAL A 315 3.75 -0.43 -7.46
C VAL A 315 4.30 0.27 -8.69
N GLU A 316 5.61 0.21 -8.93
CA GLU A 316 6.19 0.78 -10.14
C GLU A 316 5.70 0.02 -11.37
N TYR A 317 5.72 -1.32 -11.33
CA TYR A 317 5.16 -2.13 -12.41
C TYR A 317 3.69 -1.77 -12.70
N TYR A 318 2.87 -1.64 -11.65
CA TYR A 318 1.47 -1.24 -11.79
C TYR A 318 1.29 0.16 -12.38
N ILE A 319 2.09 1.14 -11.95
CA ILE A 319 2.05 2.51 -12.48
C ILE A 319 2.37 2.51 -13.97
N HIS A 320 3.44 1.82 -14.39
CA HIS A 320 3.83 1.74 -15.81
C HIS A 320 2.73 1.07 -16.65
N LYS A 321 2.17 -0.05 -16.18
CA LYS A 321 1.10 -0.76 -16.90
C LYS A 321 -0.20 0.02 -17.01
N THR A 322 -0.45 0.95 -16.10
CA THR A 322 -1.70 1.74 -16.07
C THR A 322 -1.54 3.16 -16.60
N GLU A 323 -0.38 3.52 -17.15
CA GLU A 323 -0.10 4.89 -17.60
C GLU A 323 -0.95 5.31 -18.80
N ALA A 324 -1.14 4.44 -19.81
CA ALA A 324 -1.98 4.73 -20.97
C ALA A 324 -3.44 4.99 -20.59
N ALA A 325 -3.93 4.35 -19.52
CA ALA A 325 -5.29 4.51 -19.03
C ALA A 325 -5.55 5.83 -18.27
N ASN A 326 -4.51 6.65 -18.03
CA ASN A 326 -4.58 7.83 -17.16
C ASN A 326 -3.81 9.02 -17.77
N GLN A 327 -4.14 9.34 -19.03
CA GLN A 327 -3.43 10.36 -19.83
C GLN A 327 -4.09 11.73 -19.77
N VAL A 328 -5.40 11.78 -20.05
CA VAL A 328 -6.13 13.04 -20.19
C VAL A 328 -6.96 13.31 -18.94
N ARG A 329 -6.92 14.55 -18.46
CA ARG A 329 -7.73 14.99 -17.34
C ARG A 329 -9.08 15.51 -17.86
N LEU A 330 -10.17 14.88 -17.45
CA LEU A 330 -11.54 15.32 -17.73
C LEU A 330 -12.26 15.62 -16.42
N GLY A 331 -12.45 16.92 -16.17
CA GLY A 331 -12.90 17.43 -14.87
C GLY A 331 -11.91 17.05 -13.75
N PHE A 332 -12.32 16.10 -12.92
CA PHE A 332 -11.55 15.60 -11.77
C PHE A 332 -11.10 14.14 -11.91
N ALA A 333 -11.35 13.51 -13.05
CA ALA A 333 -10.89 12.15 -13.35
C ALA A 333 -9.78 12.16 -14.41
N LEU A 334 -8.93 11.14 -14.35
CA LEU A 334 -7.99 10.81 -15.42
C LEU A 334 -8.62 9.70 -16.25
N GLU A 335 -8.61 9.87 -17.56
CA GLU A 335 -9.20 8.96 -18.56
C GLU A 335 -8.14 8.66 -19.64
N PRO A 336 -8.31 7.56 -20.40
CA PRO A 336 -7.43 7.25 -21.53
C PRO A 336 -7.62 8.23 -22.71
N LEU A 337 -6.71 8.19 -23.69
CA LEU A 337 -6.71 9.10 -24.85
C LEU A 337 -7.91 8.88 -25.78
N ASP A 338 -8.23 7.62 -26.04
CA ASP A 338 -9.38 7.17 -26.86
C ASP A 338 -10.73 7.66 -26.31
N PHE A 339 -10.82 7.95 -25.01
CA PHE A 339 -12.03 8.48 -24.41
C PHE A 339 -12.44 9.86 -24.97
N VAL A 340 -11.46 10.69 -25.38
CA VAL A 340 -11.76 11.98 -26.00
C VAL A 340 -12.29 11.78 -27.42
N GLU A 341 -11.73 10.83 -28.18
CA GLU A 341 -12.19 10.49 -29.53
C GLU A 341 -13.65 9.99 -29.53
N ASP A 342 -13.98 9.09 -28.59
CA ASP A 342 -15.36 8.61 -28.41
C ASP A 342 -16.34 9.74 -28.04
N SER A 343 -15.89 10.73 -27.24
CA SER A 343 -16.74 11.86 -26.84
C SER A 343 -16.99 12.88 -27.96
N MET A 344 -16.06 13.00 -28.92
CA MET A 344 -16.20 13.91 -30.06
C MET A 344 -16.98 13.29 -31.22
N THR A 345 -16.98 11.97 -31.35
CA THR A 345 -17.74 11.24 -32.39
C THR A 345 -19.20 11.00 -32.01
N SER A 346 -19.58 11.24 -30.75
CA SER A 346 -20.95 11.05 -30.25
C SER A 346 -21.89 12.27 -30.42
N TYR A 347 -21.52 13.26 -31.24
CA TYR A 347 -22.32 14.47 -31.52
C TYR A 347 -22.87 14.49 -32.93
#